data_AF-A0A7R8L7V1-F1
#
_entry.id   AF-A0A7R8L7V1-F1
#
_cell.length_a   1.000
_cell.length_b   1.000
_cell.length_c   1.000
_cell.angle_alpha   90.00
_cell.angle_beta   90.00
_cell.angle_gamma   90.00
#
_symmetry.space_group_name_H-M   'P 1'
#
loop_
_entity.id
_entity.type
_entity.pdbx_description
1 polymer ?
#
loop_
_entity_poly.entity_id
_entity_poly.type
_entity_poly.pdbx_seq_one_letter_code
_entity_poly.pdbx_strand_id
1 'polypeptide(L)'
;MTECSQETFAFTDHFSRRVEAGFTAGRISSDGGAILLREADRKIGLLRRLEGCFVDRRHPKRIVHRVREMLAQRIFGIAMGYEDLDDHEQLRTDPLVALLSGKSDLEEDLAGKSTLNRLELVGRSERYHKIDYSAEAIDRLLVDLYLQSHPQPPEEVVLDLDATDIPLYGHQPERFFHGY
;
A
#
# COMPACT_ATOMS: atom_id res chain seq x y z
N MET A 1 19.68 26.32 29.27
CA MET A 1 19.68 25.74 27.91
C MET A 1 19.27 24.30 28.04
N THR A 2 18.04 23.97 27.67
CA THR A 2 17.56 22.59 27.60
C THR A 2 17.57 22.18 26.14
N GLU A 3 18.73 21.74 25.65
CA GLU A 3 18.84 21.01 24.40
C GLU A 3 18.31 19.60 24.65
N CYS A 4 17.00 19.45 24.61
CA CYS A 4 16.35 18.14 24.61
C CYS A 4 15.62 17.98 23.28
N SER A 5 16.35 18.01 22.17
CA SER A 5 15.84 17.53 20.89
C SER A 5 15.90 16.00 20.93
N GLN A 6 14.73 15.36 20.90
CA GLN A 6 14.64 13.91 20.80
C GLN A 6 15.32 13.45 19.50
N GLU A 7 16.43 12.72 19.63
CA GLU A 7 17.26 12.30 18.48
C GLU A 7 16.70 11.07 17.76
N THR A 8 15.95 10.24 18.47
CA THR A 8 15.38 9.00 17.94
C THR A 8 13.93 8.78 18.36
N PHE A 9 13.18 8.12 17.48
CA PHE A 9 11.79 7.72 17.68
C PHE A 9 11.69 6.21 17.51
N ALA A 10 11.29 5.51 18.57
CA ALA A 10 11.09 4.06 18.52
C ALA A 10 9.71 3.73 17.93
N PHE A 11 9.67 2.69 17.09
CA PHE A 11 8.45 2.13 16.52
C PHE A 11 8.33 0.65 16.87
N THR A 12 7.20 0.04 16.50
CA THR A 12 6.99 -1.37 16.79
C THR A 12 8.05 -2.23 16.10
N ASP A 13 8.70 -3.11 16.87
CA ASP A 13 9.73 -4.03 16.38
C ASP A 13 9.28 -4.83 15.15
N HIS A 14 10.28 -5.20 14.34
CA HIS A 14 10.09 -5.99 13.14
C HIS A 14 10.79 -7.34 13.31
N PHE A 15 10.00 -8.37 13.61
CA PHE A 15 10.51 -9.67 14.04
C PHE A 15 11.48 -9.52 15.21
N SER A 16 12.75 -9.91 15.04
CA SER A 16 13.80 -9.80 16.06
C SER A 16 14.64 -8.52 15.92
N ARG A 17 14.21 -7.55 15.09
CA ARG A 17 14.93 -6.30 14.83
C ARG A 17 14.17 -5.12 15.43
N ARG A 18 14.87 -4.28 16.20
CA ARG A 18 14.35 -2.99 16.68
C ARG A 18 14.17 -2.01 15.52
N VAL A 19 13.12 -1.22 15.55
CA VAL A 19 12.84 -0.19 14.54
C VAL A 19 12.93 1.20 15.19
N GLU A 20 13.82 2.02 14.66
CA GLU A 20 14.02 3.40 15.12
C GLU A 20 14.17 4.34 13.93
N ALA A 21 13.50 5.48 13.99
CA ALA A 21 13.82 6.62 13.12
C ALA A 21 14.80 7.54 13.85
N GLY A 22 15.81 8.01 13.14
CA GLY A 22 16.77 8.99 13.63
C GLY A 22 17.35 9.79 12.47
N PHE A 23 18.11 10.83 12.78
CA PHE A 23 18.66 11.77 11.79
C PHE A 23 20.12 11.46 11.43
N THR A 24 20.57 10.23 11.66
CA THR A 24 21.94 9.76 11.39
C THR A 24 22.03 9.03 10.04
N ALA A 25 23.15 9.16 9.33
CA ALA A 25 23.35 8.66 7.96
C ALA A 25 23.59 7.14 7.81
N GLY A 26 22.81 6.31 8.49
CA GLY A 26 22.91 4.84 8.43
C GLY A 26 22.11 4.21 7.28
N ARG A 27 20.80 4.04 7.49
CA ARG A 27 19.82 3.65 6.47
C ARG A 27 18.93 4.85 6.20
N ILE A 28 18.98 5.38 4.99
CA ILE A 28 18.29 6.63 4.63
C ILE A 28 17.14 6.29 3.68
N SER A 29 16.01 6.95 3.89
CA SER A 29 14.85 6.94 3.00
C SER A 29 14.27 8.36 2.95
N SER A 30 13.72 8.75 1.80
CA SER A 30 13.01 10.03 1.61
C SER A 30 11.65 10.07 2.29
N ASP A 31 11.06 8.91 2.54
CA ASP A 31 9.64 8.77 2.85
C ASP A 31 9.39 8.41 4.31
N GLY A 32 10.21 8.94 5.22
CA GLY A 32 10.21 8.58 6.65
C GLY A 32 8.83 8.60 7.33
N GLY A 33 7.92 9.47 6.88
CA GLY A 33 6.54 9.53 7.40
C GLY A 33 5.69 8.28 7.13
N ALA A 34 6.04 7.49 6.11
CA ALA A 34 5.32 6.28 5.73
C ALA A 34 5.36 5.18 6.81
N ILE A 35 6.27 5.27 7.78
CA ILE A 35 6.26 4.38 8.96
C ILE A 35 4.94 4.45 9.73
N LEU A 36 4.25 5.59 9.71
CA LEU A 36 2.94 5.74 10.34
C LEU A 36 1.86 4.92 9.64
N LEU A 37 1.98 4.69 8.32
CA LEU A 37 1.08 3.82 7.56
C LEU A 37 1.21 2.35 8.01
N ARG A 38 2.44 1.92 8.33
CA ARG A 38 2.67 0.60 8.94
C ARG A 38 2.02 0.50 10.31
N GLU A 39 2.16 1.50 11.17
CA GLU A 39 1.51 1.47 12.50
C GLU A 39 -0.03 1.50 12.39
N ALA A 40 -0.59 2.20 11.40
CA ALA A 40 -2.00 2.15 11.08
C ALA A 40 -2.44 0.75 10.61
N ASP A 41 -1.74 0.15 9.63
CA ASP A 41 -2.01 -1.23 9.19
C ASP A 41 -1.94 -2.22 10.36
N ARG A 42 -0.98 -2.09 11.26
CA ARG A 42 -0.87 -2.97 12.44
C ARG A 42 -2.08 -2.88 13.36
N LYS A 43 -2.73 -1.71 13.47
CA LYS A 43 -3.93 -1.52 14.30
C LYS A 43 -5.17 -2.15 13.68
N ILE A 44 -5.37 -2.00 12.36
CA ILE A 44 -6.61 -2.44 11.69
C ILE A 44 -6.47 -3.75 10.90
N GLY A 45 -5.23 -4.22 10.71
CA GLY A 45 -4.86 -5.42 9.97
C GLY A 45 -5.25 -5.38 8.50
N LEU A 46 -5.22 -4.21 7.86
CA LEU A 46 -5.72 -3.98 6.50
C LEU A 46 -5.08 -4.93 5.49
N LEU A 47 -3.76 -4.96 5.41
CA LEU A 47 -3.01 -5.73 4.41
C LEU A 47 -3.22 -7.24 4.56
N ARG A 48 -3.30 -7.73 5.80
CA ARG A 48 -3.60 -9.15 6.07
C ARG A 48 -5.03 -9.49 5.66
N ARG A 49 -6.00 -8.61 5.94
CA ARG A 49 -7.40 -8.83 5.56
C ARG A 49 -7.57 -8.78 4.04
N LEU A 50 -6.91 -7.82 3.40
CA LEU A 50 -6.89 -7.67 1.96
C LEU A 50 -6.23 -8.87 1.27
N GLU A 51 -5.12 -9.40 1.79
CA GLU A 51 -4.52 -10.64 1.29
C GLU A 51 -5.53 -11.81 1.27
N GLY A 52 -6.45 -11.86 2.24
CA GLY A 52 -7.54 -12.85 2.27
C GLY A 52 -8.53 -12.75 1.11
N CYS A 53 -8.55 -11.63 0.39
CA CYS A 53 -9.35 -11.45 -0.84
C CYS A 53 -8.65 -12.04 -2.08
N PHE A 54 -7.39 -12.47 -1.97
CA PHE A 54 -6.59 -12.99 -3.07
C PHE A 54 -6.46 -14.52 -3.04
N VAL A 55 -6.35 -15.11 -4.24
CA VAL A 55 -6.03 -16.52 -4.44
C VAL A 55 -4.72 -16.62 -5.21
N ASP A 56 -3.67 -17.06 -4.52
CA ASP A 56 -2.36 -17.30 -5.11
C ASP A 56 -2.22 -18.74 -5.60
N ARG A 57 -2.29 -18.93 -6.92
CA ARG A 57 -2.13 -20.22 -7.61
C ARG A 57 -0.69 -20.45 -8.08
N ARG A 58 0.27 -19.61 -7.70
CA ARG A 58 1.69 -19.83 -7.99
C ARG A 58 2.18 -21.06 -7.22
N HIS A 59 3.17 -21.75 -7.77
CA HIS A 59 3.77 -22.90 -7.08
C HIS A 59 4.48 -22.42 -5.79
N PRO A 60 4.12 -22.90 -4.58
CA PRO A 60 4.61 -22.32 -3.32
C PRO A 60 6.13 -22.23 -3.20
N LYS A 61 6.86 -23.28 -3.65
CA LYS A 61 8.33 -23.31 -3.64
C LYS A 61 9.02 -22.30 -4.58
N ARG A 62 8.27 -21.59 -5.42
CA ARG A 62 8.77 -20.60 -6.39
C ARG A 62 8.35 -19.17 -6.04
N ILE A 63 7.70 -18.98 -4.89
CA ILE A 63 7.27 -17.67 -4.42
C ILE A 63 8.44 -17.01 -3.69
N VAL A 64 8.98 -15.95 -4.28
CA VAL A 64 10.00 -15.08 -3.65
C VAL A 64 9.33 -13.93 -2.89
N HIS A 65 8.28 -13.33 -3.47
CA HIS A 65 7.49 -12.27 -2.86
C HIS A 65 6.04 -12.74 -2.67
N ARG A 66 5.60 -12.76 -1.41
CA ARG A 66 4.23 -13.11 -1.03
C ARG A 66 3.26 -12.04 -1.50
N VAL A 67 1.98 -12.41 -1.65
CA VAL A 67 0.94 -11.46 -2.06
C VAL A 67 0.88 -10.29 -1.09
N ARG A 68 0.85 -10.52 0.22
CA ARG A 68 0.87 -9.44 1.20
C ARG A 68 2.08 -8.50 1.09
N GLU A 69 3.27 -9.03 0.81
CA GLU A 69 4.48 -8.19 0.67
C GLU A 69 4.38 -7.26 -0.54
N MET A 70 3.89 -7.78 -1.67
CA MET A 70 3.66 -6.99 -2.88
C MET A 70 2.51 -5.99 -2.71
N LEU A 71 1.42 -6.39 -2.04
CA LEU A 71 0.30 -5.49 -1.71
C LEU A 71 0.76 -4.34 -0.81
N ALA A 72 1.54 -4.64 0.23
CA ALA A 72 2.11 -3.64 1.12
C ALA A 72 3.00 -2.65 0.36
N GLN A 73 3.92 -3.17 -0.46
CA GLN A 73 4.80 -2.34 -1.28
C GLN A 73 4.00 -1.42 -2.20
N ARG A 74 2.90 -1.89 -2.80
CA ARG A 74 2.07 -1.09 -3.71
C ARG A 74 1.17 -0.09 -3.02
N ILE A 75 0.42 -0.51 -2.02
CA ILE A 75 -0.50 0.37 -1.30
C ILE A 75 0.26 1.51 -0.63
N PHE A 76 1.40 1.21 0.00
CA PHE A 76 2.23 2.27 0.58
C PHE A 76 2.95 3.08 -0.49
N GLY A 77 3.39 2.49 -1.60
CA GLY A 77 3.92 3.23 -2.75
C GLY A 77 2.94 4.28 -3.26
N ILE A 78 1.69 3.89 -3.51
CA ILE A 78 0.61 4.81 -3.91
C ILE A 78 0.40 5.90 -2.85
N ALA A 79 0.33 5.54 -1.58
CA ALA A 79 0.16 6.52 -0.49
C ALA A 79 1.32 7.53 -0.37
N MET A 80 2.51 7.18 -0.86
CA MET A 80 3.68 8.05 -0.95
C MET A 80 3.77 8.82 -2.28
N GLY A 81 2.87 8.56 -3.25
CA GLY A 81 2.82 9.21 -4.56
C GLY A 81 3.46 8.44 -5.72
N TYR A 82 3.86 7.18 -5.52
CA TYR A 82 4.53 6.33 -6.51
C TYR A 82 3.53 5.43 -7.26
N GLU A 83 2.65 6.02 -8.05
CA GLU A 83 1.53 5.30 -8.68
C GLU A 83 1.94 4.49 -9.92
N ASP A 84 2.87 4.98 -10.75
CA ASP A 84 3.14 4.51 -12.12
C ASP A 84 4.02 3.25 -12.24
N LEU A 85 4.37 2.62 -11.10
CA LEU A 85 5.26 1.46 -10.97
C LEU A 85 6.73 1.69 -11.37
N ASP A 86 7.12 2.78 -12.02
CA ASP A 86 8.47 2.92 -12.55
C ASP A 86 9.51 3.13 -11.45
N ASP A 87 9.15 3.86 -10.40
CA ASP A 87 9.99 4.06 -9.21
C ASP A 87 10.24 2.76 -8.43
N HIS A 88 9.44 1.72 -8.64
CA HIS A 88 9.58 0.46 -7.90
C HIS A 88 10.86 -0.32 -8.24
N GLU A 89 11.58 0.03 -9.31
CA GLU A 89 12.92 -0.52 -9.53
C GLU A 89 13.98 0.10 -8.61
N GLN A 90 13.76 1.32 -8.13
CA GLN A 90 14.60 1.94 -7.10
C GLN A 90 14.07 1.62 -5.69
N LEU A 91 12.76 1.75 -5.45
CA LEU A 91 12.15 1.52 -4.14
C LEU A 91 12.31 0.09 -3.63
N ARG A 92 12.57 -0.89 -4.51
CA ARG A 92 12.77 -2.29 -4.10
C ARG A 92 13.98 -2.51 -3.20
N THR A 93 14.94 -1.58 -3.16
CA THR A 93 16.10 -1.62 -2.25
C THR A 93 16.01 -0.57 -1.14
N ASP A 94 14.92 0.20 -1.08
CA ASP A 94 14.73 1.19 -0.02
C ASP A 94 14.50 0.48 1.33
N PRO A 95 15.26 0.82 2.38
CA PRO A 95 15.20 0.14 3.67
C PRO A 95 13.88 0.35 4.41
N LEU A 96 13.23 1.50 4.23
CA LEU A 96 11.92 1.76 4.79
C LEU A 96 10.85 0.96 4.04
N VAL A 97 10.86 0.97 2.71
CA VAL A 97 9.89 0.19 1.92
C VAL A 97 10.03 -1.31 2.22
N ALA A 98 11.25 -1.82 2.38
CA ALA A 98 11.50 -3.18 2.85
C ALA A 98 10.82 -3.47 4.20
N LEU A 99 10.97 -2.57 5.17
CA LEU A 99 10.31 -2.66 6.47
C LEU A 99 8.78 -2.60 6.36
N LEU A 100 8.25 -1.67 5.55
CA LEU A 100 6.81 -1.50 5.32
C LEU A 100 6.18 -2.73 4.66
N SER A 101 6.91 -3.40 3.76
CA SER A 101 6.43 -4.60 3.06
C SER A 101 6.09 -5.76 4.01
N GLY A 102 6.64 -5.77 5.22
CA GLY A 102 6.51 -6.86 6.17
C GLY A 102 7.46 -8.03 5.94
N LYS A 103 8.35 -7.95 4.94
CA LYS A 103 9.34 -8.99 4.61
C LYS A 103 10.31 -9.22 5.77
N SER A 104 10.61 -10.48 6.09
CA SER A 104 11.44 -10.81 7.26
C SER A 104 12.93 -10.53 7.05
N ASP A 105 13.43 -10.76 5.83
CA ASP A 105 14.78 -10.37 5.45
C ASP A 105 14.72 -9.00 4.75
N LEU A 106 15.28 -7.99 5.42
CA LEU A 106 15.29 -6.61 4.93
C LEU A 106 16.45 -6.33 3.96
N GLU A 107 17.37 -7.28 3.76
CA GLU A 107 18.47 -7.14 2.79
C GLU A 107 18.11 -7.73 1.42
N GLU A 108 17.08 -8.56 1.36
CA GLU A 108 16.54 -9.06 0.10
C GLU A 108 15.69 -7.97 -0.56
N ASP A 109 15.97 -7.72 -1.84
CA ASP A 109 15.15 -6.85 -2.67
C ASP A 109 13.66 -7.21 -2.61
N LEU A 110 12.82 -6.18 -2.71
CA LEU A 110 11.39 -6.35 -2.96
C LEU A 110 11.09 -6.67 -4.42
N ALA A 111 9.81 -6.80 -4.73
CA ALA A 111 9.36 -7.03 -6.09
C ALA A 111 9.68 -5.80 -6.95
N GLY A 112 10.38 -6.02 -8.07
CA GLY A 112 10.56 -5.01 -9.10
C GLY A 112 9.27 -4.78 -9.90
N LYS A 113 9.28 -3.75 -10.74
CA LYS A 113 8.08 -3.25 -11.44
C LYS A 113 7.33 -4.30 -12.26
N SER A 114 8.05 -5.18 -12.97
CA SER A 114 7.44 -6.26 -13.76
C SER A 114 6.67 -7.27 -12.92
N THR A 115 7.09 -7.50 -11.68
CA THR A 115 6.42 -8.44 -10.77
C THR A 115 5.16 -7.82 -10.19
N LEU A 116 5.22 -6.54 -9.81
CA LEU A 116 4.06 -5.79 -9.34
C LEU A 116 3.04 -5.56 -10.46
N ASN A 117 3.49 -5.29 -11.68
CA ASN A 117 2.61 -5.18 -12.84
C ASN A 117 1.81 -6.48 -13.09
N ARG A 118 2.42 -7.66 -12.86
CA ARG A 118 1.69 -8.95 -12.93
C ARG A 118 0.72 -9.19 -11.78
N LEU A 119 0.87 -8.50 -10.65
CA LEU A 119 -0.12 -8.52 -9.57
C LEU A 119 -1.35 -7.71 -9.96
N GLU A 120 -1.16 -6.54 -10.58
CA GLU A 120 -2.23 -5.61 -10.93
C GLU A 120 -2.94 -5.96 -12.24
N LEU A 121 -2.22 -6.48 -13.24
CA LEU A 121 -2.80 -6.87 -14.51
C LEU A 121 -3.41 -8.26 -14.44
N VAL A 122 -4.73 -8.32 -14.65
CA VAL A 122 -5.44 -9.59 -14.88
C VAL A 122 -4.98 -10.16 -16.22
N GLY A 123 -4.21 -11.25 -16.16
CA GLY A 123 -3.71 -11.92 -17.35
C GLY A 123 -4.86 -12.50 -18.17
N ARG A 124 -4.79 -12.38 -19.50
CA ARG A 124 -5.84 -12.89 -20.42
C ARG A 124 -5.96 -14.42 -20.48
N SER A 125 -5.10 -15.16 -19.78
CA SER A 125 -5.17 -16.63 -19.68
C SER A 125 -4.60 -17.15 -18.36
N GLU A 126 -5.11 -18.30 -17.92
CA GLU A 126 -4.70 -18.99 -16.69
C GLU A 126 -3.22 -19.42 -16.68
N ARG A 127 -2.55 -19.45 -17.83
CA ARG A 127 -1.11 -19.73 -17.90
C ARG A 127 -0.28 -18.65 -17.20
N TYR A 128 -0.66 -17.38 -17.40
CA TYR A 128 0.10 -16.22 -16.94
C TYR A 128 -0.60 -15.49 -15.78
N HIS A 129 -1.92 -15.64 -15.65
CA HIS A 129 -2.68 -15.15 -14.50
C HIS A 129 -2.66 -16.18 -13.38
N LYS A 130 -1.81 -15.96 -12.37
CA LYS A 130 -1.64 -16.89 -11.24
C LYS A 130 -2.08 -16.31 -9.89
N ILE A 131 -2.26 -15.01 -9.80
CA ILE A 131 -2.74 -14.34 -8.60
C ILE A 131 -4.06 -13.72 -8.97
N ASP A 132 -5.11 -14.12 -8.29
CA ASP A 132 -6.48 -13.70 -8.56
C ASP A 132 -7.04 -12.99 -7.33
N TYR A 133 -8.13 -12.25 -7.50
CA TYR A 133 -8.80 -11.58 -6.39
C TYR A 133 -10.31 -11.62 -6.56
N SER A 134 -11.03 -11.56 -5.45
CA SER A 134 -12.47 -11.39 -5.45
C SER A 134 -12.80 -9.90 -5.25
N ALA A 135 -13.32 -9.25 -6.29
CA ALA A 135 -13.79 -7.86 -6.21
C ALA A 135 -14.85 -7.71 -5.11
N GLU A 136 -15.82 -8.64 -5.07
CA GLU A 136 -16.86 -8.66 -4.02
C GLU A 136 -16.27 -8.78 -2.60
N ALA A 137 -15.20 -9.56 -2.43
CA ALA A 137 -14.54 -9.66 -1.12
C ALA A 137 -13.80 -8.37 -0.74
N ILE A 138 -13.24 -7.65 -1.72
CA ILE A 138 -12.62 -6.34 -1.48
C ILE A 138 -13.69 -5.31 -1.13
N ASP A 139 -14.81 -5.26 -1.88
CA ASP A 139 -15.93 -4.36 -1.58
C ASP A 139 -16.47 -4.59 -0.17
N ARG A 140 -16.69 -5.87 0.19
CA ARG A 140 -17.11 -6.26 1.54
C ARG A 140 -16.09 -5.85 2.60
N LEU A 141 -14.78 -6.00 2.33
CA LEU A 141 -13.74 -5.59 3.25
C LEU A 141 -13.78 -4.07 3.53
N LEU A 142 -14.01 -3.24 2.50
CA LEU A 142 -14.12 -1.79 2.67
C LEU A 142 -15.33 -1.43 3.55
N VAL A 143 -16.47 -2.08 3.33
CA VAL A 143 -17.66 -1.91 4.19
C VAL A 143 -17.36 -2.35 5.62
N ASP A 144 -16.75 -3.53 5.81
CA ASP A 144 -16.41 -4.04 7.14
C ASP A 144 -15.47 -3.09 7.89
N LEU A 145 -14.48 -2.51 7.21
CA LEU A 145 -13.57 -1.53 7.80
C LEU A 145 -14.32 -0.26 8.23
N TYR A 146 -15.24 0.23 7.40
CA TYR A 146 -16.07 1.39 7.71
C TYR A 146 -16.98 1.12 8.92
N LEU A 147 -17.68 -0.02 8.96
CA LEU A 147 -18.55 -0.34 10.08
C LEU A 147 -17.77 -0.50 11.39
N GLN A 148 -16.57 -1.08 11.34
CA GLN A 148 -15.70 -1.27 12.51
C GLN A 148 -15.02 0.01 13.00
N SER A 149 -14.96 1.06 12.18
CA SER A 149 -14.41 2.36 12.61
C SER A 149 -15.38 3.11 13.54
N HIS A 150 -16.64 2.67 13.62
CA HIS A 150 -17.66 3.23 14.49
C HIS A 150 -17.81 2.39 15.78
N PRO A 151 -18.10 3.01 16.94
CA PRO A 151 -18.36 2.27 18.19
C PRO A 151 -19.52 1.27 18.09
N GLN A 152 -20.52 1.58 17.26
CA GLN A 152 -21.63 0.71 16.89
C GLN A 152 -21.92 0.88 15.39
N PRO A 153 -22.37 -0.17 14.68
CA PRO A 153 -22.71 -0.06 13.27
C PRO A 153 -23.81 0.99 13.04
N PRO A 154 -23.64 1.92 12.08
CA PRO A 154 -24.67 2.91 11.77
C PRO A 154 -25.92 2.25 11.16
N GLU A 155 -27.08 2.84 11.38
CA GLU A 155 -28.36 2.39 10.80
C GLU A 155 -28.46 2.69 9.30
N GLU A 156 -27.74 3.72 8.83
CA GLU A 156 -27.71 4.18 7.44
C GLU A 156 -26.28 4.49 7.01
N VAL A 157 -25.94 4.14 5.77
CA VAL A 157 -24.68 4.53 5.12
C VAL A 157 -25.01 5.38 3.90
N VAL A 158 -24.59 6.64 3.91
CA VAL A 158 -24.74 7.55 2.78
C VAL A 158 -23.47 7.50 1.94
N LEU A 159 -23.60 7.07 0.69
CA LEU A 159 -22.51 7.06 -0.28
C LEU A 159 -22.65 8.26 -1.19
N ASP A 160 -21.73 9.20 -1.08
CA ASP A 160 -21.61 10.30 -2.04
C ASP A 160 -20.86 9.80 -3.28
N LEU A 161 -21.33 10.21 -4.45
CA LEU A 161 -20.73 9.84 -5.73
C LEU A 161 -20.43 11.12 -6.50
N ASP A 162 -19.16 11.53 -6.48
CA ASP A 162 -18.68 12.65 -7.28
C ASP A 162 -18.80 12.30 -8.77
N ALA A 163 -19.77 12.92 -9.45
CA ALA A 163 -19.85 12.84 -10.90
C ALA A 163 -18.81 13.80 -11.50
N THR A 164 -17.74 13.25 -12.09
CA THR A 164 -16.70 14.04 -12.79
C THR A 164 -17.25 14.70 -14.07
N ASP A 165 -18.33 14.16 -14.64
CA ASP A 165 -19.02 14.71 -15.80
C ASP A 165 -20.21 15.60 -15.37
N ILE A 166 -19.91 16.86 -15.04
CA ILE A 166 -20.94 17.90 -15.01
C ILE A 166 -21.03 18.48 -16.43
N PRO A 167 -22.11 18.21 -17.19
CA PRO A 167 -22.27 18.80 -18.51
C PRO A 167 -22.35 20.33 -18.38
N LEU A 168 -21.34 21.01 -18.91
CA LEU A 168 -21.32 22.47 -18.97
C LEU A 168 -22.40 22.95 -19.94
N TYR A 169 -23.24 23.89 -19.49
CA TYR A 169 -24.30 24.45 -20.33
C TYR A 169 -23.71 25.47 -21.32
N GLY A 170 -23.92 25.24 -22.63
CA GLY A 170 -23.54 26.16 -23.70
C GLY A 170 -22.06 26.13 -24.09
N HIS A 171 -21.54 27.25 -24.60
CA HIS A 171 -20.17 27.39 -25.09
C HIS A 171 -19.29 28.20 -24.13
N GLN A 172 -19.26 27.82 -22.85
CA GLN A 172 -18.41 28.50 -21.88
C GLN A 172 -16.93 28.46 -22.32
N PRO A 173 -16.20 29.59 -22.21
CA PRO A 173 -14.74 29.61 -22.33
C PRO A 173 -14.10 28.65 -21.30
N GLU A 174 -12.96 28.04 -21.62
CA GLU A 174 -12.23 27.11 -20.73
C GLU A 174 -12.97 25.83 -20.33
N ARG A 175 -14.03 25.43 -21.08
CA ARG A 175 -14.78 24.18 -20.89
C ARG A 175 -13.99 22.87 -21.04
N PHE A 176 -12.70 22.95 -21.37
CA PHE A 176 -11.83 21.80 -21.49
C PHE A 176 -11.04 21.67 -20.20
N PHE A 177 -11.01 20.49 -19.61
CA PHE A 177 -10.11 20.20 -18.51
C PHE A 177 -8.65 20.39 -19.00
N HIS A 178 -7.96 21.37 -18.43
CA HIS A 178 -6.53 21.61 -18.64
C HIS A 178 -5.76 20.98 -17.47
N GLY A 179 -5.39 19.71 -17.62
CA GLY A 179 -4.59 18.97 -16.63
C GLY A 179 -3.09 19.30 -16.74
N TYR A 180 -2.73 20.56 -16.51
CA TYR A 180 -1.34 20.94 -16.23
C TYR A 180 -1.02 20.76 -14.75
#